data_AF-A0A942T1K6-F1
#
_entry.id   AF-A0A942T1K6-F1
#
_cell.length_a   1.000
_cell.length_b   1.000
_cell.length_c   1.000
_cell.angle_alpha   90.00
_cell.angle_beta   90.00
_cell.angle_gamma   90.00
#
_symmetry.space_group_name_H-M   'P 1'
#
loop_
_entity.id
_entity.type
_entity.pdbx_description
1 polymer ?
#
loop_
_entity_poly.entity_id
_entity_poly.type
_entity_poly.pdbx_seq_one_letter_code
_entity_poly.pdbx_strand_id
1 'polypeptide(L)' 'MRWSHADRGLRYRVVYPVPGMARRSVAVPNAKLAVFMDGCFWQGWPEHDTQPRANSDWWAAKLQRNKCNMRRPTT' A
#
# COMPACT_ATOMS: atom_id res chain seq x y z
N MET A 1 -7.04 -24.70 -15.28
CA MET A 1 -6.23 -23.85 -14.39
C MET A 1 -7.15 -23.17 -13.38
N ARG A 2 -7.14 -23.61 -12.11
CA ARG A 2 -7.99 -23.08 -11.04
C ARG A 2 -7.15 -22.13 -10.19
N TRP A 3 -7.44 -20.84 -10.25
CA TRP A 3 -6.81 -19.84 -9.39
C TRP A 3 -7.27 -20.06 -7.94
N SER A 4 -6.35 -20.44 -7.05
CA SER A 4 -6.62 -20.86 -5.66
C SER A 4 -6.73 -19.69 -4.66
N HIS A 5 -7.51 -18.66 -4.99
CA HIS A 5 -7.79 -17.57 -4.04
C HIS A 5 -9.17 -17.70 -3.38
N ALA A 6 -9.98 -18.67 -3.83
CA ALA A 6 -11.39 -18.80 -3.45
C ALA A 6 -11.65 -19.82 -2.32
N ASP A 7 -10.62 -20.44 -1.75
CA ASP A 7 -10.80 -21.55 -0.79
C ASP A 7 -11.40 -21.15 0.57
N ARG A 8 -11.55 -19.84 0.84
CA ARG A 8 -12.22 -19.33 2.06
C ARG A 8 -13.55 -18.61 1.80
N GLY A 9 -14.03 -18.56 0.55
CA GLY A 9 -15.29 -17.89 0.19
C GLY A 9 -15.29 -16.36 0.35
N LEU A 10 -14.18 -15.73 0.73
CA LEU A 10 -14.07 -14.29 0.91
C LEU A 10 -13.97 -13.58 -0.44
N ARG A 11 -14.94 -12.71 -0.74
CA ARG A 11 -14.90 -11.84 -1.92
C ARG A 11 -14.21 -10.53 -1.55
N TYR A 12 -13.10 -10.27 -2.22
CA TYR A 12 -12.35 -9.01 -2.08
C TYR A 12 -12.50 -8.13 -3.32
N ARG A 13 -12.27 -6.83 -3.14
CA ARG A 13 -12.25 -5.83 -4.20
C ARG A 13 -10.88 -5.15 -4.20
N VAL A 14 -10.24 -5.09 -5.35
CA VAL A 14 -8.96 -4.41 -5.54
C VAL A 14 -9.25 -2.95 -5.93
N VAL A 15 -8.43 -2.01 -5.46
CA VAL A 15 -8.62 -0.56 -5.70
C VAL A 15 -10.00 -0.10 -5.23
N TYR A 16 -10.47 -0.61 -4.10
CA TYR A 16 -11.75 -0.20 -3.55
C TYR A 16 -11.59 1.16 -2.84
N PRO A 17 -12.44 2.17 -3.14
CA PRO A 17 -12.39 3.45 -2.47
C PRO A 17 -12.86 3.30 -1.02
N VAL A 18 -12.01 3.70 -0.08
CA VAL A 18 -12.32 3.69 1.35
C VAL A 18 -12.50 5.14 1.80
N PRO A 19 -13.65 5.51 2.40
CA PRO A 19 -13.89 6.87 2.86
C PRO A 19 -12.78 7.37 3.79
N GLY A 20 -12.34 8.60 3.57
CA GLY A 20 -11.23 9.20 4.29
C GLY A 20 -9.85 8.69 3.86
N MET A 21 -9.72 7.70 2.98
CA MET A 21 -8.43 7.10 2.61
C MET A 21 -8.17 7.14 1.11
N ALA A 22 -7.16 7.91 0.71
CA ALA A 22 -6.80 8.08 -0.69
C ALA A 22 -5.97 6.91 -1.28
N ARG A 23 -5.47 6.00 -0.42
CA ARG A 23 -4.60 4.90 -0.83
C ARG A 23 -5.40 3.76 -1.45
N ARG A 24 -4.83 3.13 -2.49
CA ARG A 24 -5.40 1.94 -3.12
C ARG A 24 -5.35 0.80 -2.10
N SER A 25 -6.50 0.19 -1.85
CA SER A 25 -6.65 -0.89 -0.87
C SER A 25 -7.22 -2.13 -1.53
N VAL A 26 -6.98 -3.27 -0.88
CA VAL A 26 -7.81 -4.45 -1.06
C VAL A 26 -8.84 -4.45 0.05
N ALA A 27 -10.11 -4.35 -0.29
CA ALA A 27 -11.19 -4.32 0.67
C ALA A 27 -12.00 -5.63 0.65
N VAL A 28 -12.44 -6.05 1.82
CA VAL A 28 -13.44 -7.10 2.02
C VAL A 28 -14.66 -6.41 2.64
N PRO A 29 -15.59 -5.85 1.84
CA PRO A 29 -16.66 -4.99 2.36
C PRO A 29 -17.55 -5.67 3.39
N ASN A 30 -17.87 -6.95 3.18
CA ASN A 30 -18.70 -7.74 4.10
C ASN A 30 -18.05 -7.90 5.49
N ALA A 31 -16.72 -7.88 5.56
CA ALA A 31 -15.97 -7.97 6.80
C ALA A 31 -15.56 -6.58 7.34
N LYS A 32 -15.96 -5.49 6.68
CA LYS A 32 -15.53 -4.11 6.97
C LYS A 32 -14.00 -3.97 7.11
N LEU A 33 -13.25 -4.79 6.38
CA LEU A 33 -11.79 -4.86 6.44
C LEU A 33 -11.19 -4.23 5.19
N ALA A 34 -10.21 -3.34 5.37
CA ALA A 34 -9.37 -2.80 4.29
C ALA A 34 -7.92 -3.12 4.60
N VAL A 35 -7.24 -3.76 3.64
CA VAL A 35 -5.82 -4.10 3.72
C VAL A 35 -5.04 -3.17 2.80
N PHE A 36 -4.01 -2.54 3.36
CA PHE A 36 -3.07 -1.69 2.64
C PHE A 36 -1.75 -2.44 2.50
N MET A 37 -1.23 -2.48 1.27
CA MET A 37 0.09 -3.03 0.98
C MET A 37 1.00 -1.86 0.59
N ASP A 38 1.70 -1.29 1.58
CA ASP A 38 2.75 -0.31 1.34
C ASP A 38 4.11 -1.01 1.47
N GLY A 39 4.84 -1.17 0.38
CA GLY A 39 6.20 -1.74 0.43
C GLY A 39 7.19 -0.81 1.14
N CYS A 40 8.19 -1.39 1.83
CA CYS A 40 9.22 -0.65 2.59
C CYS A 40 9.91 0.44 1.76
N PHE A 41 10.14 0.17 0.47
CA PHE A 41 10.71 1.13 -0.49
C PHE A 41 9.96 2.46 -0.52
N TRP A 42 8.62 2.44 -0.61
CA TRP A 42 7.80 3.66 -0.75
C TRP A 42 7.73 4.49 0.52
N GLN A 43 7.94 3.83 1.65
CA GLN A 43 7.94 4.41 2.98
C GLN A 43 9.35 4.89 3.38
N GLY A 44 10.41 4.42 2.69
CA GLY A 44 11.81 4.75 2.93
C GLY A 44 12.27 4.45 4.36
N TRP A 45 11.90 3.28 4.89
CA TRP A 45 12.38 2.84 6.21
C TRP A 45 13.89 2.64 6.16
N PRO A 46 14.65 3.18 7.13
CA PRO A 46 16.11 3.11 7.11
C PRO A 46 16.65 1.67 7.13
N GLU A 47 15.89 0.73 7.71
CA GLU A 47 16.27 -0.70 7.81
C GLU A 47 16.21 -1.45 6.47
N HIS A 48 15.44 -0.94 5.49
CA HIS A 48 15.18 -1.60 4.20
C HIS A 48 15.25 -0.60 3.03
N ASP A 49 16.08 0.44 3.17
CA ASP A 49 16.20 1.51 2.17
C ASP A 49 17.00 1.02 0.95
N THR A 50 16.32 0.93 -0.19
CA THR A 50 16.98 0.65 -1.47
C THR A 50 17.09 1.95 -2.23
N GLN A 51 18.29 2.54 -2.31
CA GLN A 51 18.52 3.77 -3.07
C GLN A 51 18.68 3.45 -4.56
N PRO A 52 17.78 3.94 -5.43
CA PRO A 52 17.92 3.72 -6.86
C PRO A 52 19.11 4.51 -7.39
N ARG A 53 20.02 3.84 -8.10
CA ARG A 53 21.20 4.47 -8.70
C ARG A 53 20.84 5.40 -9.87
N ALA A 54 19.76 5.10 -10.59
CA ALA A 54 19.25 5.96 -11.65
C ALA A 54 18.27 6.99 -11.06
N ASN A 55 18.42 8.26 -11.43
CA ASN A 55 17.57 9.37 -10.97
C ASN A 55 17.52 9.52 -9.44
N SER A 56 18.66 9.33 -8.77
CA SER A 56 18.78 9.33 -7.30
C SER A 56 18.11 10.53 -6.63
N ASP A 57 18.38 11.73 -7.14
CA ASP A 57 17.92 12.98 -6.52
C ASP A 57 16.40 13.12 -6.63
N TRP A 58 15.84 12.72 -7.78
CA TRP A 58 14.40 12.69 -7.98
C TRP A 58 13.73 11.66 -7.06
N TRP A 59 14.33 10.48 -6.92
CA TRP A 59 13.81 9.45 -6.02
C TRP A 59 13.89 9.88 -4.56
N ALA A 60 14.98 10.50 -4.14
CA ALA A 60 15.12 11.05 -2.79
C ALA A 60 14.01 12.07 -2.50
N ALA A 61 13.80 13.03 -3.40
CA ALA A 61 12.73 14.02 -3.26
C ALA A 61 11.33 13.38 -3.21
N LYS A 62 11.08 12.39 -4.07
CA LYS A 62 9.79 11.68 -4.11
C LYS A 62 9.52 10.87 -2.85
N LEU A 63 10.51 10.13 -2.36
CA LEU A 63 10.37 9.32 -1.15
C LEU A 63 10.19 10.19 0.09
N GLN A 64 10.90 11.32 0.18
CA GLN A 64 10.68 12.30 1.24
C GLN A 64 9.24 12.86 1.21
N ARG A 65 8.72 13.21 0.04
CA ARG A 65 7.33 13.66 -0.09
C ARG A 65 6.31 12.58 0.31
N ASN A 66 6.58 11.32 -0.03
CA ASN A 66 5.73 10.21 0.38
C ASN A 66 5.72 10.02 1.91
N LYS A 67 6.87 10.16 2.58
CA LYS A 67 6.97 10.13 4.04
C LYS A 67 6.16 11.25 4.70
N CYS A 68 6.30 12.49 4.22
CA CYS A 68 5.55 13.63 4.77
C CYS A 68 4.03 13.49 4.60
N ASN A 69 3.59 12.87 3.50
CA ASN A 69 2.17 12.67 3.21
C ASN A 69 1.62 11.34 3.76
N MET A 70 2.40 10.62 4.57
CA MET A 70 1.99 9.35 5.16
C MET A 70 0.99 9.59 6.28
N ARG A 71 -0.31 9.44 5.99
CA ARG A 71 -1.31 9.32 7.06
C ARG A 71 -1.28 7.90 7.61
N ARG A 72 -0.95 7.75 8.89
CA ARG A 72 -1.02 6.45 9.58
C ARG A 72 -2.45 5.90 9.47
N PRO A 73 -2.65 4.65 9.02
CA PRO A 73 -3.93 4.00 9.17
C PRO A 73 -4.25 3.92 10.67
N THR A 74 -5.38 4.51 11.06
CA THR A 74 -5.94 4.35 12.40
C THR A 74 -6.38 2.89 12.54
N THR A 75 -5.83 2.21 13.54
CA THR A 75 -6.16 0.81 13.90
C THR A 75 -7.62 0.67 14.28
#